data_AF-A0A660SSA1-F1
#
_entry.id   AF-A0A660SSA1-F1
#
_cell.length_a   1.000
_cell.length_b   1.000
_cell.length_c   1.000
_cell.angle_alpha   90.00
_cell.angle_beta   90.00
_cell.angle_gamma   90.00
#
_symmetry.space_group_name_H-M   'P 1'
#
loop_
_entity.id
_entity.type
_entity.pdbx_description
1 polymer ?
#
loop_
_entity_poly.entity_id
_entity_poly.type
_entity_poly.pdbx_seq_one_letter_code
_entity_poly.pdbx_strand_id
1 'polypeptide(L)'
;AHVHADLIIGLPGEDEIGFAKSFDTLRSMHPDEIQIGILKLLPGAPIARHIEEYKLVFNPQPPYDILSSNVISFPRMQQLKRLAKYYDIFANSGKFTSAMELVMGGGECGSSPFFRFDNFSSWLYSTTAQDHGISQQRQYTLVLDFLISRLDMAPEDAGKTLVGDFLRLGIERYLPECLRPCL
;
A
#
# COMPACT_ATOMS: atom_id res chain seq x y z
N ALA A 1 -17.60 16.07 -2.71
CA ALA A 1 -18.00 14.66 -2.59
C ALA A 1 -16.71 13.87 -2.50
N HIS A 2 -16.60 12.94 -1.55
CA HIS A 2 -15.41 12.10 -1.37
C HIS A 2 -15.59 10.82 -2.18
N VAL A 3 -14.63 10.48 -3.04
CA VAL A 3 -14.66 9.34 -3.95
C VAL A 3 -13.76 8.25 -3.40
N HIS A 4 -14.37 7.13 -3.00
CA HIS A 4 -13.66 5.91 -2.64
C HIS A 4 -13.73 4.93 -3.80
N ALA A 5 -12.58 4.36 -4.17
CA ALA A 5 -12.49 3.32 -5.18
C ALA A 5 -12.07 1.98 -4.56
N ASP A 6 -12.87 0.94 -4.75
CA ASP A 6 -12.53 -0.42 -4.31
C ASP A 6 -11.73 -1.15 -5.39
N LEU A 7 -10.65 -1.81 -4.98
CA LEU A 7 -9.84 -2.67 -5.83
C LEU A 7 -9.61 -4.00 -5.12
N ILE A 8 -9.93 -5.13 -5.76
CA ILE A 8 -9.90 -6.45 -5.14
C ILE A 8 -8.80 -7.29 -5.75
N ILE A 9 -7.91 -7.82 -4.91
CA ILE A 9 -6.84 -8.75 -5.30
C ILE A 9 -7.36 -10.18 -5.35
N GLY A 10 -6.95 -10.92 -6.38
CA GLY A 10 -7.08 -12.37 -6.46
C GLY A 10 -8.33 -12.84 -7.20
N LEU A 11 -8.85 -12.01 -8.11
CA LEU A 11 -9.94 -12.37 -8.99
C LEU A 11 -9.54 -13.53 -9.93
N PRO A 12 -10.51 -14.33 -10.42
CA PRO A 12 -10.22 -15.44 -11.34
C PRO A 12 -9.49 -14.95 -12.60
N GLY A 13 -8.30 -15.51 -12.85
CA GLY A 13 -7.50 -15.19 -14.04
C GLY A 13 -6.73 -13.88 -13.97
N GLU A 14 -6.87 -13.10 -12.89
CA GLU A 14 -6.11 -11.89 -12.68
C GLU A 14 -4.72 -12.24 -12.13
N ASP A 15 -3.69 -11.94 -12.93
CA ASP A 15 -2.30 -11.99 -12.48
C ASP A 15 -1.86 -10.66 -11.85
N GLU A 16 -0.66 -10.64 -11.28
CA GLU A 16 -0.10 -9.47 -10.64
C GLU A 16 0.05 -8.27 -11.59
N ILE A 17 0.37 -8.53 -12.86
CA ILE A 17 0.55 -7.48 -13.87
C ILE A 17 -0.80 -6.82 -14.18
N GLY A 18 -1.87 -7.62 -14.30
CA GLY A 18 -3.24 -7.15 -14.45
C GLY A 18 -3.68 -6.31 -13.26
N PHE A 19 -3.44 -6.79 -12.05
CA PHE A 19 -3.74 -6.04 -10.83
C PHE A 19 -3.00 -4.70 -10.77
N ALA A 20 -1.69 -4.71 -11.07
CA ALA A 20 -0.86 -3.51 -11.11
C ALA A 20 -1.42 -2.46 -12.07
N LYS A 21 -1.83 -2.88 -13.27
CA LYS A 21 -2.47 -1.99 -14.26
C LYS A 21 -3.78 -1.41 -13.74
N SER A 22 -4.63 -2.20 -13.11
CA SER A 22 -5.88 -1.74 -12.50
C SER A 22 -5.62 -0.70 -11.41
N PHE A 23 -4.65 -0.96 -10.54
CA PHE A 23 -4.21 -0.01 -9.51
C PHE A 23 -3.70 1.30 -10.12
N ASP A 24 -2.77 1.22 -11.07
CA ASP A 24 -2.16 2.38 -11.71
C ASP A 24 -3.22 3.22 -12.45
N THR A 25 -4.17 2.55 -13.11
CA THR A 25 -5.29 3.21 -13.80
C THR A 25 -6.18 3.94 -12.79
N LEU A 26 -6.60 3.28 -11.70
CA LEU A 26 -7.41 3.92 -10.66
C LEU A 26 -6.68 5.11 -10.03
N ARG A 27 -5.40 4.96 -9.70
CA ARG A 27 -4.56 6.03 -9.14
C ARG A 27 -4.51 7.24 -10.07
N SER A 28 -4.43 7.03 -11.39
CA SER A 28 -4.41 8.12 -12.38
C SER A 28 -5.71 8.92 -12.45
N MET A 29 -6.81 8.38 -11.92
CA MET A 29 -8.08 9.10 -11.81
C MET A 29 -8.18 9.97 -10.55
N HIS A 30 -7.16 9.93 -9.68
CA HIS A 30 -7.10 10.68 -8.43
C HIS A 30 -8.34 10.53 -7.53
N PRO A 31 -8.80 9.30 -7.20
CA PRO A 31 -9.78 9.11 -6.14
C PRO A 31 -9.20 9.60 -4.81
N ASP A 32 -10.07 10.00 -3.88
CA ASP A 32 -9.62 10.43 -2.56
C ASP A 32 -8.99 9.25 -1.79
N GLU A 33 -9.54 8.04 -1.96
CA GLU A 33 -8.99 6.81 -1.38
C GLU A 33 -9.12 5.61 -2.33
N ILE A 34 -8.16 4.69 -2.23
CA ILE A 34 -8.25 3.37 -2.88
C ILE A 34 -8.28 2.30 -1.79
N GLN A 35 -9.40 1.59 -1.67
CA GLN A 35 -9.53 0.47 -0.75
C GLN A 35 -9.07 -0.81 -1.43
N ILE A 36 -7.91 -1.32 -1.01
CA ILE A 36 -7.38 -2.59 -1.52
C ILE A 36 -7.94 -3.74 -0.68
N GLY A 37 -8.86 -4.49 -1.26
CA GLY A 37 -9.47 -5.69 -0.68
C GLY A 37 -8.80 -6.98 -1.15
N ILE A 38 -8.97 -8.04 -0.37
CA ILE A 38 -8.56 -9.40 -0.74
C ILE A 38 -9.83 -10.19 -1.01
N LEU A 39 -9.89 -10.91 -2.14
CA LEU A 39 -11.05 -11.73 -2.50
C LEU A 39 -11.37 -12.71 -1.37
N LYS A 40 -12.67 -12.81 -1.03
CA LYS A 40 -13.19 -13.74 -0.01
C LYS A 40 -14.22 -14.68 -0.63
N LEU A 41 -14.21 -15.93 -0.18
CA LEU A 41 -15.23 -16.90 -0.52
C LEU A 41 -16.38 -16.83 0.50
N LEU A 42 -17.43 -16.09 0.16
CA LEU A 42 -18.64 -16.00 0.97
C LEU A 42 -19.65 -17.09 0.55
N PRO A 43 -20.42 -17.66 1.50
CA PRO A 43 -21.47 -18.63 1.17
C PRO A 43 -22.44 -18.09 0.12
N GLY A 44 -22.69 -18.89 -0.94
CA GLY A 44 -23.60 -18.53 -2.02
C GLY A 44 -23.04 -17.56 -3.08
N ALA A 45 -21.80 -17.09 -2.94
CA ALA A 45 -21.20 -16.19 -3.91
C ALA A 45 -20.89 -16.93 -5.24
N PRO A 46 -21.15 -16.32 -6.41
CA PRO A 46 -20.88 -16.92 -7.72
C PRO A 46 -19.41 -17.34 -7.93
N ILE A 47 -18.48 -16.72 -7.19
CA ILE A 47 -17.05 -17.01 -7.24
C ILE A 47 -16.72 -18.50 -7.03
N ALA A 48 -17.57 -19.23 -6.29
CA ALA A 48 -17.39 -20.66 -6.06
C ALA A 48 -17.33 -21.49 -7.37
N ARG A 49 -17.98 -21.03 -8.44
CA ARG A 49 -18.01 -21.70 -9.76
C ARG A 49 -16.65 -21.71 -10.46
N HIS A 50 -15.74 -20.81 -10.06
CA HIS A 50 -14.43 -20.62 -10.69
C HIS A 50 -13.29 -21.29 -9.90
N ILE A 51 -13.58 -21.98 -8.78
CA ILE A 51 -12.57 -22.57 -7.90
C ILE A 51 -11.69 -23.57 -8.64
N GLU A 52 -12.31 -24.54 -9.33
CA GLU A 52 -11.58 -25.62 -10.00
C GLU A 52 -10.79 -25.11 -11.22
N GLU A 53 -11.43 -24.31 -12.07
CA GLU A 53 -10.84 -23.76 -13.31
C GLU A 53 -9.59 -22.92 -13.03
N TYR A 54 -9.64 -22.05 -12.02
CA TYR A 54 -8.55 -21.13 -11.68
C TYR A 54 -7.70 -21.60 -10.49
N LYS A 55 -7.93 -22.83 -10.00
CA LYS A 55 -7.25 -23.43 -8.84
C LYS A 55 -7.22 -22.47 -7.64
N LEU A 56 -8.36 -21.84 -7.35
CA LEU A 56 -8.47 -20.89 -6.25
C LEU A 56 -8.41 -21.65 -4.93
N VAL A 57 -7.47 -21.28 -4.06
CA VAL A 57 -7.33 -21.84 -2.72
C VAL A 57 -7.75 -20.78 -1.73
N PHE A 58 -8.74 -21.06 -0.89
CA PHE A 58 -9.24 -20.14 0.12
C PHE A 58 -8.87 -20.62 1.53
N ASN A 59 -8.79 -19.67 2.46
CA ASN A 59 -8.65 -19.97 3.88
C ASN A 59 -9.91 -20.72 4.37
N PRO A 60 -9.78 -21.91 4.99
CA PRO A 60 -10.95 -22.62 5.52
C PRO A 60 -11.56 -21.94 6.75
N GLN A 61 -10.86 -20.98 7.36
CA GLN A 61 -11.34 -20.22 8.50
C GLN A 61 -11.65 -18.76 8.10
N PRO A 62 -12.56 -18.08 8.81
CA PRO A 62 -12.77 -16.65 8.65
C PRO A 62 -11.43 -15.88 8.70
N PRO A 63 -11.21 -14.90 7.82
CA PRO A 63 -12.20 -14.23 6.96
C PRO A 63 -12.42 -14.87 5.57
N TYR A 64 -12.04 -16.14 5.35
CA TYR A 64 -12.20 -16.88 4.08
C TYR A 64 -11.54 -16.21 2.87
N ASP A 65 -10.41 -15.55 3.12
CA ASP A 65 -9.64 -14.86 2.10
C ASP A 65 -8.89 -15.84 1.18
N ILE A 66 -8.68 -15.45 -0.07
CA ILE A 66 -7.90 -16.22 -1.02
C ILE A 66 -6.45 -16.34 -0.52
N LEU A 67 -5.89 -17.55 -0.65
CA LEU A 67 -4.54 -17.91 -0.30
C LEU A 67 -3.65 -17.98 -1.56
N SER A 68 -4.17 -18.47 -2.67
CA SER A 68 -3.46 -18.53 -3.97
C SER A 68 -4.43 -18.85 -5.11
N SER A 69 -3.94 -18.69 -6.35
CA SER A 69 -4.60 -19.15 -7.59
C SER A 69 -3.61 -19.87 -8.49
N ASN A 70 -4.05 -20.29 -9.68
CA ASN A 70 -3.19 -20.80 -10.73
C ASN A 70 -2.15 -19.78 -11.25
N VAL A 71 -2.39 -18.48 -11.06
CA VAL A 71 -1.53 -17.39 -11.55
C VAL A 71 -0.80 -16.62 -10.45
N ILE A 72 -1.27 -16.67 -9.20
CA ILE A 72 -0.60 -16.04 -8.06
C ILE A 72 -0.31 -17.08 -6.97
N SER A 73 0.97 -17.24 -6.66
CA SER A 73 1.44 -18.17 -5.63
C SER A 73 1.08 -17.70 -4.21
N PHE A 74 1.04 -18.64 -3.27
CA PHE A 74 0.77 -18.33 -1.86
C PHE A 74 1.74 -17.28 -1.28
N PRO A 75 3.08 -17.40 -1.42
CA PRO A 75 4.00 -16.39 -0.88
C PRO A 75 3.74 -14.99 -1.43
N ARG A 76 3.41 -14.88 -2.74
CA ARG A 76 3.10 -13.59 -3.35
C ARG A 76 1.79 -13.03 -2.83
N MET A 77 0.77 -13.86 -2.67
CA MET A 77 -0.50 -13.45 -2.07
C MET A 77 -0.31 -12.90 -0.64
N GLN A 78 0.59 -13.50 0.15
CA GLN A 78 0.92 -12.98 1.48
C GLN A 78 1.64 -11.63 1.44
N GLN A 79 2.48 -11.37 0.42
CA GLN A 79 3.08 -10.05 0.21
C GLN A 79 2.02 -9.01 -0.17
N LEU A 80 1.12 -9.34 -1.10
CA LEU A 80 0.01 -8.49 -1.53
C LEU A 80 -0.95 -8.14 -0.38
N LYS A 81 -1.24 -9.09 0.51
CA LYS A 81 -2.00 -8.85 1.75
C LYS A 81 -1.33 -7.82 2.66
N ARG A 82 -0.01 -7.89 2.82
CA ARG A 82 0.74 -6.90 3.60
C ARG A 82 0.75 -5.54 2.90
N LEU A 83 0.92 -5.52 1.58
CA LEU A 83 0.83 -4.31 0.78
C LEU A 83 -0.49 -3.59 1.02
N ALA A 84 -1.62 -4.30 0.95
CA ALA A 84 -2.95 -3.72 1.19
C ALA A 84 -3.05 -3.05 2.58
N LYS A 85 -2.50 -3.68 3.63
CA LYS A 85 -2.45 -3.09 4.98
C LYS A 85 -1.56 -1.85 5.05
N TYR A 86 -0.38 -1.89 4.44
CA TYR A 86 0.51 -0.73 4.43
C TYR A 86 -0.07 0.41 3.60
N TYR A 87 -0.78 0.12 2.52
CA TYR A 87 -1.46 1.13 1.71
C TYR A 87 -2.47 1.90 2.55
N ASP A 88 -3.26 1.22 3.37
CA ASP A 88 -4.17 1.85 4.32
C ASP A 88 -3.43 2.75 5.34
N ILE A 89 -2.37 2.22 5.96
CA ILE A 89 -1.60 2.93 7.00
C ILE A 89 -0.88 4.18 6.49
N PHE A 90 -0.32 4.12 5.27
CA PHE A 90 0.58 5.14 4.73
C PHE A 90 -0.07 6.00 3.65
N ALA A 91 -0.78 5.40 2.68
CA ALA A 91 -1.35 6.13 1.55
C ALA A 91 -2.76 6.69 1.86
N ASN A 92 -3.70 5.87 2.36
CA ASN A 92 -5.07 6.33 2.64
C ASN A 92 -5.16 7.22 3.89
N SER A 93 -4.18 7.15 4.78
CA SER A 93 -4.24 7.87 6.06
C SER A 93 -4.20 9.40 5.98
N GLY A 94 -3.86 9.97 4.82
CA GLY A 94 -3.67 11.41 4.61
C GLY A 94 -2.44 12.03 5.32
N LYS A 95 -1.73 11.28 6.17
CA LYS A 95 -0.56 11.79 6.92
C LYS A 95 0.70 11.99 6.08
N PHE A 96 0.79 11.33 4.94
CA PHE A 96 2.02 11.22 4.15
C PHE A 96 1.77 11.57 2.68
N THR A 97 0.84 12.49 2.38
CA THR A 97 0.37 12.75 1.02
C THR A 97 1.52 13.01 0.04
N SER A 98 2.39 13.99 0.33
CA SER A 98 3.52 14.31 -0.55
C SER A 98 4.59 13.23 -0.54
N ALA A 99 4.89 12.65 0.63
CA ALA A 99 5.85 11.56 0.69
C ALA A 99 5.40 10.33 -0.12
N MET A 100 4.10 10.00 -0.12
CA MET A 100 3.54 8.88 -0.88
C MET A 100 3.48 9.16 -2.38
N GLU A 101 3.30 10.42 -2.80
CA GLU A 101 3.51 10.80 -4.21
C GLU A 101 4.96 10.49 -4.65
N LEU A 102 5.96 10.84 -3.84
CA LEU A 102 7.36 10.54 -4.15
C LEU A 102 7.64 9.03 -4.17
N VAL A 103 7.15 8.29 -3.17
CA VAL A 103 7.29 6.82 -3.11
C VAL A 103 6.69 6.16 -4.34
N MET A 104 5.53 6.61 -4.80
CA MET A 104 4.86 6.08 -5.99
C MET A 104 5.36 6.69 -7.31
N GLY A 105 6.36 7.57 -7.28
CA GLY A 105 7.03 8.12 -8.45
C GLY A 105 6.40 9.35 -9.08
N GLY A 106 5.40 9.98 -8.45
CA GLY A 106 4.95 11.34 -8.76
C GLY A 106 4.58 11.64 -10.23
N GLY A 107 4.20 10.62 -11.02
CA GLY A 107 3.90 10.77 -12.44
C GLY A 107 5.08 10.60 -13.41
N GLU A 108 6.23 10.09 -12.94
CA GLU A 108 7.35 9.72 -13.82
C GLU A 108 6.90 8.72 -14.89
N CYS A 109 7.02 9.12 -16.15
CA CYS A 109 6.62 8.31 -17.29
C CYS A 109 7.49 7.04 -17.38
N GLY A 110 6.86 5.86 -17.23
CA GLY A 110 7.52 4.56 -17.43
C GLY A 110 7.73 3.72 -16.18
N SER A 111 7.29 4.16 -15.00
CA SER A 111 7.32 3.34 -13.79
C SER A 111 5.92 3.21 -13.17
N SER A 112 5.56 1.99 -12.78
CA SER A 112 4.25 1.67 -12.20
C SER A 112 4.19 2.09 -10.71
N PRO A 113 3.25 2.98 -10.33
CA PRO A 113 2.96 3.30 -8.93
C PRO A 113 2.78 2.07 -8.05
N PHE A 114 2.08 1.03 -8.55
CA PHE A 114 1.90 -0.22 -7.84
C PHE A 114 3.24 -0.88 -7.48
N PHE A 115 4.11 -1.12 -8.46
CA PHE A 115 5.38 -1.81 -8.21
C PHE A 115 6.34 -1.00 -7.33
N ARG A 116 6.28 0.34 -7.39
CA ARG A 116 7.02 1.20 -6.47
C ARG A 116 6.51 1.08 -5.04
N PHE A 117 5.19 1.10 -4.85
CA PHE A 117 4.60 0.91 -3.53
C PHE A 117 4.84 -0.52 -2.99
N ASP A 118 4.86 -1.53 -3.86
CA ASP A 118 5.23 -2.90 -3.48
C ASP A 118 6.68 -3.03 -3.01
N ASN A 119 7.59 -2.27 -3.62
CA ASN A 119 8.97 -2.17 -3.14
C ASN A 119 9.04 -1.54 -1.74
N PHE A 120 8.30 -0.45 -1.52
CA PHE A 120 8.18 0.19 -0.21
C PHE A 120 7.59 -0.77 0.84
N SER A 121 6.51 -1.45 0.52
CA SER A 121 5.87 -2.50 1.34
C SER A 121 6.85 -3.61 1.72
N SER A 122 7.62 -4.11 0.76
CA SER A 122 8.62 -5.16 0.97
C SER A 122 9.76 -4.67 1.88
N TRP A 123 10.23 -3.44 1.67
CA TRP A 123 11.24 -2.82 2.51
C TRP A 123 10.73 -2.65 3.95
N LEU A 124 9.53 -2.09 4.15
CA LEU A 124 8.91 -1.93 5.45
C LEU A 124 8.91 -3.25 6.24
N TYR A 125 8.40 -4.31 5.62
CA TYR A 125 8.33 -5.62 6.27
C TYR A 125 9.72 -6.17 6.59
N SER A 126 10.71 -5.98 5.71
CA SER A 126 12.09 -6.41 5.97
C SER A 126 12.75 -5.67 7.14
N THR A 127 12.35 -4.41 7.38
CA THR A 127 12.90 -3.55 8.43
C THR A 127 12.17 -3.70 9.77
N THR A 128 10.86 -3.99 9.74
CA THR A 128 10.04 -4.02 10.96
C THR A 128 9.66 -5.43 11.40
N ALA A 129 9.57 -6.39 10.46
CA ALA A 129 8.87 -7.66 10.65
C ALA A 129 7.42 -7.52 11.18
N GLN A 130 6.81 -6.34 11.01
CA GLN A 130 5.49 -5.97 11.52
C GLN A 130 4.61 -5.47 10.38
N ASP A 131 3.41 -6.02 10.26
CA ASP A 131 2.37 -5.60 9.31
C ASP A 131 1.22 -4.81 9.96
N HIS A 132 1.30 -4.56 11.28
CA HIS A 132 0.35 -3.77 12.06
C HIS A 132 1.02 -3.19 13.31
N GLY A 133 0.34 -2.28 14.02
CA GLY A 133 0.80 -1.77 15.33
C GLY A 133 2.03 -0.86 15.29
N ILE A 134 2.39 -0.32 14.12
CA ILE A 134 3.51 0.62 13.99
C ILE A 134 3.07 1.97 14.56
N SER A 135 3.76 2.46 15.60
CA SER A 135 3.44 3.75 16.22
C SER A 135 3.62 4.91 15.23
N GLN A 136 2.88 6.01 15.42
CA GLN A 136 2.98 7.17 14.52
C GLN A 136 4.42 7.70 14.42
N GLN A 137 5.13 7.83 15.55
CA GLN A 137 6.53 8.26 15.54
C GLN A 137 7.41 7.32 14.70
N ARG A 138 7.21 6.00 14.82
CA ARG A 138 7.94 5.02 14.03
C ARG A 138 7.57 5.08 12.54
N GLN A 139 6.32 5.37 12.20
CA GLN A 139 5.89 5.57 10.80
C GLN A 139 6.66 6.73 10.15
N TYR A 140 6.75 7.88 10.82
CA TYR A 140 7.53 9.02 10.29
C TYR A 140 9.01 8.69 10.13
N THR A 141 9.63 8.01 11.10
CA THR A 141 11.02 7.53 10.96
C THR A 141 11.18 6.61 9.76
N LEU A 142 10.29 5.63 9.59
CA LEU A 142 10.38 4.68 8.46
C LEU A 142 10.23 5.38 7.11
N VAL A 143 9.30 6.33 6.98
CA VAL A 143 9.15 7.07 5.71
C VAL A 143 10.40 7.91 5.46
N LEU A 144 10.90 8.64 6.46
CA LEU A 144 12.13 9.44 6.33
C LEU A 144 13.32 8.58 5.90
N ASP A 145 13.53 7.44 6.57
CA ASP A 145 14.60 6.50 6.26
C ASP A 145 14.47 5.95 4.83
N PHE A 146 13.26 5.66 4.36
CA PHE A 146 13.03 5.18 2.99
C PHE A 146 13.35 6.25 1.96
N LEU A 147 12.87 7.49 2.16
CA LEU A 147 13.14 8.61 1.25
C LEU A 147 14.65 8.85 1.10
N ILE A 148 15.40 8.79 2.20
CA ILE A 148 16.86 9.00 2.17
C ILE A 148 17.58 7.79 1.58
N SER A 149 17.34 6.58 2.10
CA SER A 149 18.16 5.41 1.79
C SER A 149 17.77 4.66 0.52
N ARG A 150 16.53 4.81 0.05
CA ARG A 150 16.00 4.11 -1.12
C ARG A 150 15.68 5.03 -2.29
N LEU A 151 15.28 6.27 -2.02
CA LEU A 151 15.06 7.27 -3.06
C LEU A 151 16.21 8.27 -3.21
N ASP A 152 17.30 8.09 -2.45
CA ASP A 152 18.52 8.91 -2.51
C ASP A 152 18.25 10.42 -2.32
N MET A 153 17.23 10.75 -1.53
CA MET A 153 16.88 12.14 -1.24
C MET A 153 17.84 12.73 -0.21
N ALA A 154 18.18 14.00 -0.38
CA ALA A 154 18.89 14.75 0.64
C ALA A 154 18.07 14.76 1.95
N PRO A 155 18.68 14.52 3.13
CA PRO A 155 17.96 14.48 4.40
C PRO A 155 17.14 15.74 4.68
N GLU A 156 17.61 16.91 4.24
CA GLU A 156 16.91 18.18 4.36
C GLU A 156 15.61 18.21 3.55
N ASP A 157 15.62 17.71 2.31
CA ASP A 157 14.45 17.71 1.43
C ASP A 157 13.43 16.66 1.83
N ALA A 158 13.90 15.48 2.26
CA ALA A 158 13.05 14.44 2.83
C ALA A 158 12.38 14.93 4.13
N GLY A 159 13.13 15.60 4.99
CA GLY A 159 12.64 16.24 6.20
C GLY A 159 11.59 17.30 5.93
N LYS A 160 11.86 18.25 5.03
CA LYS A 160 10.90 19.30 4.61
C LYS A 160 9.62 18.72 4.05
N THR A 161 9.71 17.65 3.26
CA THR A 161 8.54 16.95 2.70
C THR A 161 7.63 16.44 3.83
N LEU A 162 8.21 15.75 4.81
CA LEU A 162 7.45 15.19 5.94
C LEU A 162 6.95 16.24 6.93
N VAL A 163 7.69 17.33 7.13
CA VAL A 163 7.21 18.49 7.89
C VAL A 163 6.00 19.11 7.18
N GLY A 164 6.06 19.29 5.87
CA GLY A 164 4.94 19.82 5.09
C GLY A 164 3.71 18.90 5.07
N ASP A 165 3.90 17.59 5.05
CA ASP A 165 2.84 16.60 5.28
C ASP A 165 2.24 16.71 6.68
N PHE A 166 3.08 16.80 7.73
CA PHE A 166 2.62 16.92 9.11
C PHE A 166 1.82 18.21 9.36
N LEU A 167 2.32 19.36 8.88
CA LEU A 167 1.67 20.66 9.08
C LEU A 167 0.29 20.74 8.40
N ARG A 168 0.07 20.03 7.28
CA ARG A 168 -1.23 19.95 6.61
C ARG A 168 -2.32 19.30 7.46
N LEU A 169 -1.94 18.48 8.45
CA LEU A 169 -2.90 17.89 9.39
C LEU A 169 -3.50 18.92 10.36
N GLY A 170 -2.97 20.16 10.41
CA GLY A 170 -3.45 21.21 11.30
C GLY A 170 -3.16 20.95 12.78
N ILE A 171 -2.30 19.97 13.09
CA ILE A 171 -1.90 19.61 14.45
C ILE A 171 -0.65 20.40 14.82
N GLU A 172 -0.81 21.53 15.51
CA GLU A 172 0.31 22.35 15.98
C GLU A 172 1.09 21.71 17.14
N ARG A 173 0.56 20.64 17.75
CA ARG A 173 1.14 20.06 18.98
C ARG A 173 1.81 18.71 18.70
N TYR A 174 3.13 18.73 18.88
CA TYR A 174 4.08 17.60 18.93
C TYR A 174 4.56 17.07 17.57
N LEU A 175 5.55 17.76 17.00
CA LEU A 175 6.31 17.26 15.86
C LEU A 175 7.06 15.94 16.24
N PRO A 176 6.98 14.88 15.41
CA PRO A 176 7.75 13.66 15.60
C PRO A 176 9.25 13.95 15.83
N GLU A 177 9.88 13.24 16.76
CA GLU A 177 11.26 13.54 17.16
C GLU A 177 12.26 13.45 16.01
N CYS A 178 12.03 12.55 15.05
CA CYS A 178 12.85 12.40 13.85
C CYS A 178 12.81 13.62 12.91
N LEU A 179 11.78 14.47 13.00
CA LEU A 179 11.63 15.65 12.15
C LEU A 179 12.11 16.94 12.83
N ARG A 180 12.41 16.92 14.14
CA ARG A 180 12.91 18.11 14.86
C ARG A 180 14.17 18.74 14.25
N PRO A 181 15.14 17.97 13.70
CA PRO A 181 16.31 18.56 13.05
C PRO A 181 16.02 19.24 11.71
N CYS A 182 14.82 19.06 11.15
CA CYS A 182 14.46 19.50 9.80
C CYS A 182 13.64 20.82 9.78
N LEU A 183 13.46 21.45 10.95
CA LEU A 183 12.82 22.75 11.12
C LEU A 183 13.82 23.90 10.93
#